data_AF-A0A6G6IWN7-F1
#
_entry.id   AF-A0A6G6IWN7-F1
#
_cell.length_a   1.000
_cell.length_b   1.000
_cell.length_c   1.000
_cell.angle_alpha   90.00
_cell.angle_beta   90.00
_cell.angle_gamma   90.00
#
_symmetry.space_group_name_H-M   'P 1'
#
loop_
_entity.id
_entity.type
_entity.pdbx_description
1 polymer ?
#
loop_
_entity_poly.entity_id
_entity_poly.type
_entity_poly.pdbx_seq_one_letter_code
_entity_poly.pdbx_strand_id
1 'polypeptide(L)' 'MKNKVEDLRNHLFATLEGLLDKDEPLDIERAKAVAQVGSVIIESAKVEVKAMELLDANGSKFLQIGQETK' A
#
# COMPACT_ATOMS: atom_id res chain seq x y z
N MET A 1 3.09 8.39 11.74
CA MET A 1 2.99 7.15 10.94
C MET A 1 2.69 7.53 9.52
N LYS A 2 3.36 6.91 8.56
CA LYS A 2 3.14 7.07 7.12
C LYS A 2 2.07 6.07 6.69
N ASN A 3 0.91 6.54 6.25
CA ASN A 3 -0.28 5.72 6.01
C ASN A 3 -0.92 5.97 4.63
N LYS A 4 -0.16 6.54 3.70
CA LYS A 4 -0.63 6.78 2.32
C LYS A 4 -0.41 5.56 1.45
N VAL A 5 -1.19 5.44 0.37
CA VAL A 5 -0.95 4.43 -0.69
C VAL A 5 0.47 4.54 -1.28
N GLU A 6 0.99 5.76 -1.41
CA GLU A 6 2.36 6.01 -1.87
C GLU A 6 3.39 5.42 -0.91
N ASP A 7 3.16 5.51 0.40
CA ASP A 7 4.04 4.93 1.40
C ASP A 7 4.06 3.41 1.32
N LEU A 8 2.89 2.78 1.11
CA LEU A 8 2.83 1.34 0.87
C LEU A 8 3.67 0.95 -0.34
N ARG A 9 3.53 1.66 -1.47
CA ARG A 9 4.31 1.39 -2.69
C ARG A 9 5.81 1.51 -2.40
N ASN A 10 6.23 2.57 -1.70
CA ASN A 10 7.62 2.77 -1.32
C ASN A 10 8.15 1.61 -0.47
N HIS A 11 7.37 1.12 0.51
CA HIS A 11 7.76 -0.02 1.33
C HIS A 11 7.86 -1.33 0.55
N LEU A 12 6.97 -1.56 -0.42
CA LEU A 12 7.04 -2.73 -1.30
C LEU A 12 8.28 -2.67 -2.22
N PHE A 13 8.63 -1.50 -2.75
CA PHE A 13 9.87 -1.32 -3.53
C PHE A 13 11.12 -1.51 -2.67
N ALA A 14 11.17 -0.94 -1.47
CA ALA A 14 12.29 -1.16 -0.55
C ALA A 14 12.46 -2.65 -0.18
N THR A 15 11.34 -3.40 -0.09
CA THR A 15 11.38 -4.86 0.12
C THR A 15 11.96 -5.59 -1.09
N LEU A 16 11.60 -5.16 -2.30
CA LEU A 16 12.17 -5.69 -3.54
C LEU A 16 13.68 -5.41 -3.64
N GLU A 17 14.09 -4.19 -3.33
CA GLU A 17 15.51 -3.81 -3.29
C GLU A 17 16.27 -4.66 -2.27
N GLY A 18 15.73 -4.82 -1.07
CA GLY A 18 16.34 -5.68 -0.05
C GLY A 18 16.44 -7.15 -0.47
N LEU A 19 15.47 -7.69 -1.22
CA LEU A 19 15.56 -9.04 -1.77
C LEU A 19 16.65 -9.20 -2.85
N LEU A 20 17.01 -8.12 -3.53
CA LEU A 20 18.01 -8.10 -4.60
C LEU A 20 19.41 -7.75 -4.10
N ASP A 21 19.55 -7.29 -2.85
CA ASP A 21 20.82 -7.03 -2.21
C ASP A 21 21.61 -8.34 -2.07
N LYS A 22 22.84 -8.36 -2.61
CA LYS A 22 23.71 -9.54 -2.59
C LYS A 22 24.61 -9.58 -1.37
N ASP A 23 24.87 -8.43 -0.76
CA ASP A 23 25.75 -8.27 0.37
C ASP A 23 24.97 -8.45 1.68
N GLU A 24 23.76 -7.90 1.74
CA GLU A 24 22.84 -8.02 2.89
C GLU A 24 21.39 -8.32 2.43
N PRO A 25 21.11 -9.53 1.91
CA PRO A 25 19.78 -9.88 1.42
C PRO A 25 18.75 -9.85 2.56
N LEU A 26 17.58 -9.28 2.26
CA LEU A 26 16.43 -9.36 3.13
C LEU A 26 15.97 -10.81 3.30
N ASP A 27 15.74 -11.21 4.55
CA ASP A 27 15.17 -12.52 4.86
C ASP A 27 13.83 -12.75 4.14
N ILE A 28 13.67 -13.95 3.57
CA ILE A 28 12.52 -14.31 2.73
C ILE A 28 11.21 -14.29 3.54
N GLU A 29 11.22 -14.74 4.79
CA GLU A 29 10.02 -14.73 5.63
C GLU A 29 9.60 -13.30 5.99
N ARG A 30 10.57 -12.42 6.23
CA ARG A 30 10.31 -10.98 6.38
C ARG A 30 9.70 -10.40 5.10
N ALA A 31 10.24 -10.72 3.93
CA ALA A 31 9.70 -10.23 2.67
C ALA A 31 8.27 -10.73 2.41
N LYS A 32 7.98 -12.00 2.70
CA LYS A 32 6.62 -12.57 2.63
C LYS A 32 5.67 -11.85 3.58
N ALA A 33 6.09 -11.56 4.81
CA ALA A 33 5.27 -10.83 5.77
C ALA A 33 4.92 -9.42 5.26
N VAL A 34 5.89 -8.70 4.69
CA VAL A 34 5.63 -7.39 4.08
C VAL A 34 4.66 -7.49 2.91
N ALA A 35 4.86 -8.47 2.01
CA ALA A 35 3.96 -8.70 0.88
C ALA A 35 2.53 -9.00 1.36
N GLN A 36 2.38 -9.86 2.38
CA GLN A 36 1.08 -10.22 2.94
C GLN A 36 0.35 -9.02 3.54
N VAL A 37 1.03 -8.21 4.37
CA VAL A 37 0.44 -6.99 4.93
C VAL A 37 0.07 -6.01 3.81
N GLY A 38 0.92 -5.87 2.80
CA GLY A 38 0.64 -5.05 1.63
C GLY A 38 -0.61 -5.50 0.86
N SER A 39 -0.78 -6.82 0.68
CA SER A 39 -2.00 -7.37 0.08
C SER A 39 -3.26 -7.03 0.87
N VAL A 40 -3.23 -7.14 2.20
CA VAL A 40 -4.38 -6.78 3.06
C VAL A 40 -4.77 -5.31 2.87
N ILE A 41 -3.79 -4.40 2.79
CA ILE A 41 -4.02 -2.97 2.57
C ILE A 41 -4.63 -2.74 1.17
N ILE A 42 -4.16 -3.45 0.14
CA ILE A 42 -4.72 -3.37 -1.23
C ILE A 42 -6.15 -3.90 -1.28
N GLU A 43 -6.48 -4.99 -0.58
CA GLU A 43 -7.86 -5.49 -0.50
C GLU A 43 -8.79 -4.49 0.18
N SER A 44 -8.34 -3.83 1.26
CA SER A 44 -9.09 -2.73 1.87
C SER A 44 -9.32 -1.57 0.89
N ALA A 45 -8.32 -1.22 0.08
CA ALA A 45 -8.42 -0.17 -0.93
C ALA A 45 -9.49 -0.50 -1.98
N LYS A 46 -9.52 -1.73 -2.48
CA LYS A 46 -10.51 -2.19 -3.46
C LYS A 46 -11.93 -2.09 -2.92
N VAL A 47 -12.13 -2.47 -1.65
CA VAL A 47 -13.45 -2.35 -0.99
C VAL A 47 -13.88 -0.89 -0.92
N GLU A 48 -12.97 0.03 -0.63
CA GLU A 48 -13.28 1.46 -0.57
C GLU A 48 -13.62 2.04 -1.93
N VAL A 49 -12.89 1.68 -3.00
CA VAL A 49 -13.26 2.06 -4.38
C VAL A 49 -14.68 1.59 -4.69
N LYS A 50 -15.00 0.33 -4.38
CA LYS A 50 -16.34 -0.21 -4.61
C LYS A 50 -17.42 0.53 -3.81
N ALA A 51 -17.12 0.92 -2.57
CA ALA A 51 -18.04 1.73 -1.77
C ALA A 51 -18.24 3.12 -2.38
N MET A 52 -17.19 3.75 -2.92
CA MET A 52 -17.31 5.04 -3.60
C MET A 52 -18.21 4.95 -4.84
N GLU A 53 -18.02 3.91 -5.67
CA GLU A 53 -18.85 3.67 -6.86
C GLU A 53 -20.33 3.47 -6.51
N LEU A 54 -20.63 2.73 -5.45
CA LEU A 54 -22.00 2.43 -5.03
C LEU A 54 -22.71 3.64 -4.38
N LEU A 55 -21.95 4.53 -3.75
CA LEU A 55 -22.48 5.67 -3.00
C LEU A 55 -22.39 6.99 -3.78
N ASP A 56 -21.92 6.95 -5.03
CA ASP A 56 -21.61 8.14 -5.85
C ASP A 56 -20.72 9.15 -5.08
N ALA A 57 -19.76 8.61 -4.32
CA ALA A 57 -18.89 9.42 -3.46
C ALA A 57 -17.70 9.97 -4.24
N ASN A 58 -17.46 11.28 -4.12
CA ASN A 58 -16.40 11.98 -4.84
C ASN A 58 -15.02 11.97 -4.15
N GLY A 59 -14.85 11.17 -3.08
CA GLY A 59 -13.57 11.11 -2.39
C GLY A 59 -13.39 9.93 -1.45
N SER A 60 -12.13 9.64 -1.15
CA SER A 60 -11.72 8.58 -0.22
C SER A 60 -10.62 9.11 0.69
N LYS A 61 -10.75 8.86 2.00
CA LYS A 61 -9.74 9.27 2.98
C LYS A 61 -8.54 8.34 2.97
N PHE A 62 -8.74 7.06 2.67
CA PHE A 62 -7.67 6.07 2.61
C PHE A 62 -6.85 6.19 1.32
N LEU A 63 -7.52 6.31 0.18
CA LEU A 63 -6.91 6.49 -1.14
C LEU A 63 -6.52 7.95 -1.40
N GLN A 64 -6.98 8.88 -0.56
CA GLN A 64 -6.75 10.33 -0.66
C GLN A 64 -7.23 10.92 -2.00
N ILE A 65 -8.29 10.33 -2.56
CA ILE A 65 -8.95 10.81 -3.78
C ILE A 65 -9.89 11.96 -3.39
N GLY A 66 -9.89 13.04 -4.16
CA GLY A 66 -10.76 14.20 -3.94
C GLY A 66 -10.37 15.07 -2.73
N GLN A 67 -9.19 14.85 -2.15
CA GLN A 67 -8.65 15.75 -1.12
C GLN A 67 -7.84 16.86 -1.80
N GLU A 68 -8.25 18.12 -1.64
CA GLU A 68 -7.41 19.26 -2.02
C GLU A 68 -6.13 19.24 -1.16
N THR A 69 -4.97 19.13 -1.80
CA THR A 69 -3.67 19.33 -1.15
C THR A 69 -3.57 20.79 -0.71
N LYS A 70 -3.80 21.04 0.58
CA LYS A 70 -3.34 22.26 1.25
C LYS A 70 -1.87 22.14 1.62
#